data_AF-A0A359D0P7-F1
#
_entry.id   AF-A0A359D0P7-F1
#
_cell.length_a   1.000
_cell.length_b   1.000
_cell.length_c   1.000
_cell.angle_alpha   90.00
_cell.angle_beta   90.00
_cell.angle_gamma   90.00
#
_symmetry.space_group_name_H-M   'P 1'
#
loop_
_entity.id
_entity.type
_entity.pdbx_description
1 polymer ?
#
loop_
_entity_poly.entity_id
_entity_poly.type
_entity_poly.pdbx_seq_one_letter_code
_entity_poly.pdbx_strand_id
1 'polypeptide(L)'
;MKKLEKNSKPQFYGIAEYKKEADGCLLGLFTNILAGGRIMPECARKKENDKERAKLEGYYHVSWIEHEEGVIPGILEVSVISKENFIYKFKWTDEDQKEIWFEGIGKKIGENHYAVAYINVE
;
A
#
# COMPACT_ATOMS: atom_id res chain seq x y z
N MET A 1 16.12 10.02 -8.23
CA MET A 1 14.82 10.67 -8.43
C MET A 1 14.88 11.62 -9.64
N LYS A 2 14.50 11.18 -10.83
CA LYS A 2 14.07 12.13 -11.87
C LYS A 2 12.77 12.73 -11.32
N LYS A 3 12.77 14.02 -10.98
CA LYS A 3 11.55 14.74 -10.59
C LYS A 3 10.53 14.52 -11.69
N LEU A 4 9.49 13.75 -11.41
CA LEU A 4 8.29 13.73 -12.24
C LEU A 4 7.76 15.17 -12.24
N GLU A 5 7.51 15.71 -13.43
CA GLU A 5 6.98 17.06 -13.58
C GLU A 5 5.61 17.11 -12.90
N LYS A 6 5.43 18.06 -11.98
CA LYS A 6 4.15 18.36 -11.30
C LYS A 6 3.06 18.69 -12.32
N ASN A 7 2.39 17.68 -12.85
CA ASN A 7 1.18 17.82 -13.66
C ASN A 7 0.04 17.15 -12.89
N SER A 8 -0.51 17.94 -11.98
CA SER A 8 -1.24 17.55 -10.77
C SER A 8 -2.69 17.10 -11.01
N LYS A 9 -2.87 15.93 -11.64
CA LYS A 9 -4.13 15.18 -11.50
C LYS A 9 -3.80 13.77 -11.05
N PRO A 10 -4.44 13.28 -9.97
CA PRO A 10 -4.25 11.91 -9.53
C PRO A 10 -4.52 10.94 -10.69
N GLN A 11 -3.54 10.11 -11.01
CA GLN A 11 -3.61 9.16 -12.11
C GLN A 11 -3.44 7.74 -11.56
N PHE A 12 -4.24 6.81 -12.09
CA PHE A 12 -4.03 5.39 -11.87
C PHE A 12 -2.58 5.01 -12.13
N TYR A 13 -1.95 4.44 -11.10
CA TYR A 13 -0.53 4.12 -11.13
C TYR A 13 -0.30 2.61 -11.10
N GLY A 14 -1.13 1.84 -10.40
CA GLY A 14 -0.90 0.41 -10.27
C GLY A 14 -1.95 -0.37 -9.50
N ILE A 15 -1.64 -1.66 -9.32
CA ILE A 15 -2.40 -2.59 -8.48
C ILE A 15 -1.44 -3.27 -7.50
N ALA A 16 -1.83 -3.34 -6.25
CA ALA A 16 -1.18 -4.14 -5.20
C ALA A 16 -2.12 -5.24 -4.72
N GLU A 17 -1.59 -6.44 -4.54
CA GLU A 17 -2.25 -7.58 -3.92
C GLU A 17 -1.55 -7.91 -2.62
N TYR A 18 -2.32 -8.02 -1.54
CA TYR A 18 -1.82 -8.35 -0.21
C TYR A 18 -2.38 -9.66 0.29
N LYS A 19 -1.53 -10.45 0.94
CA LYS A 19 -1.93 -11.51 1.86
C LYS A 19 -1.65 -11.06 3.29
N LYS A 20 -2.68 -11.09 4.15
CA LYS A 20 -2.56 -10.85 5.58
C LYS A 20 -2.16 -12.13 6.31
N GLU A 21 -1.04 -12.08 6.99
CA GLU A 21 -0.55 -13.16 7.86
C GLU A 21 -1.07 -13.01 9.30
N ALA A 22 -1.02 -14.10 10.06
CA ALA A 22 -1.59 -14.18 11.40
C ALA A 22 -0.93 -13.21 12.40
N ASP A 23 0.34 -12.86 12.19
CA ASP A 23 1.11 -11.98 13.07
C ASP A 23 0.88 -10.49 12.81
N GLY A 24 0.02 -10.16 11.83
CA GLY A 24 -0.28 -8.79 11.43
C GLY A 24 0.61 -8.26 10.32
N CYS A 25 1.42 -9.10 9.67
CA CYS A 25 2.10 -8.74 8.44
C CYS A 25 1.16 -8.75 7.23
N LEU A 26 1.42 -7.86 6.28
CA LEU A 26 0.89 -7.88 4.92
C LEU A 26 2.06 -8.17 3.98
N LEU A 27 1.97 -9.28 3.25
CA LEU A 27 2.90 -9.63 2.19
C LEU A 27 2.27 -9.21 0.87
N GLY A 28 2.90 -8.25 0.21
CA GLY A 28 2.40 -7.58 -0.98
C GLY A 28 3.15 -7.96 -2.24
N LEU A 29 2.42 -8.05 -3.34
CA LEU A 29 2.97 -7.97 -4.70
C LEU A 29 2.28 -6.81 -5.39
N PHE A 30 3.02 -5.98 -6.11
CA PHE A 30 2.43 -4.88 -6.85
C PHE A 30 3.01 -4.76 -8.25
N THR A 31 2.26 -4.07 -9.09
CA THR A 31 2.66 -3.64 -10.42
C THR A 31 2.38 -2.15 -10.54
N ASN A 32 3.16 -1.44 -11.35
CA ASN A 32 2.87 -0.07 -11.71
C ASN A 32 3.04 0.15 -13.22
N ILE A 33 2.51 1.27 -13.73
CA ILE A 33 2.55 1.62 -15.16
C ILE A 33 3.98 1.85 -15.69
N LEU A 34 4.96 2.09 -14.82
CA LEU A 34 6.36 2.33 -15.19
C LEU A 34 7.19 1.05 -15.24
N ALA A 35 6.77 0.00 -14.52
CA ALA A 35 7.54 -1.22 -14.32
C ALA A 35 7.49 -2.19 -15.52
N GLY A 36 6.80 -1.84 -16.61
CA GLY A 36 6.79 -2.63 -17.85
C GLY A 36 6.25 -4.06 -17.66
N GLY A 37 5.28 -4.25 -16.75
CA GLY A 37 4.70 -5.56 -16.44
C GLY A 37 5.50 -6.39 -15.42
N ARG A 38 6.55 -5.84 -14.81
CA ARG A 38 7.24 -6.49 -13.69
C ARG A 38 6.37 -6.49 -12.44
N ILE A 39 6.54 -7.54 -11.66
CA ILE A 39 5.93 -7.71 -10.34
C ILE A 39 7.01 -7.39 -9.30
N MET A 40 6.67 -6.53 -8.34
CA MET A 40 7.57 -6.07 -7.30
C MET A 40 7.04 -6.47 -5.92
N PRO A 41 7.92 -6.84 -4.97
CA PRO A 41 7.50 -7.23 -3.63
C PRO A 41 7.36 -6.03 -2.71
N GLU A 42 6.39 -6.11 -1.80
CA GLU A 42 6.21 -5.22 -0.66
C GLU A 42 6.02 -6.06 0.62
N CYS A 43 6.51 -5.58 1.76
CA CYS A 43 6.21 -6.13 3.07
C CYS A 43 5.82 -5.01 4.02
N ALA A 44 4.68 -5.17 4.71
CA ALA A 44 4.19 -4.25 5.71
C ALA A 44 3.96 -4.97 7.05
N ARG A 45 4.50 -4.44 8.14
CA ARG A 45 4.30 -4.95 9.50
C ARG A 45 3.53 -3.96 10.34
N LYS A 46 2.40 -4.41 10.91
CA LYS A 46 1.55 -3.58 11.76
C LYS A 46 2.32 -3.07 12.98
N LYS A 47 2.16 -1.79 13.32
CA LYS A 47 2.81 -1.17 14.49
C LYS A 47 2.32 -1.82 15.79
N GLU A 48 3.24 -2.12 16.71
CA GLU A 48 3.00 -3.01 17.86
C GLU A 48 1.91 -2.56 18.83
N ASN A 49 1.64 -1.26 18.92
CA ASN A 49 0.69 -0.69 19.86
C ASN A 49 -0.77 -0.93 19.49
N ASP A 50 -1.05 -1.62 18.39
CA ASP A 50 -2.40 -1.92 17.97
C ASP A 50 -2.91 -3.21 18.64
N LYS A 51 -3.79 -3.05 19.62
CA LYS A 51 -4.48 -4.14 20.34
C LYS A 51 -5.35 -5.00 19.41
N GLU A 52 -5.51 -4.60 18.16
CA GLU A 52 -6.38 -5.23 17.17
C GLU A 52 -5.57 -5.78 15.98
N ARG A 53 -4.48 -6.53 16.22
CA ARG A 53 -3.70 -7.22 15.17
C ARG A 53 -4.53 -8.10 14.22
N ALA A 54 -5.69 -8.56 14.69
CA ALA A 54 -6.65 -9.30 13.88
C ALA A 54 -7.25 -8.43 12.76
N LYS A 55 -7.47 -7.13 12.99
CA LYS A 55 -8.03 -6.19 12.01
C LYS A 55 -7.00 -5.76 10.97
N LEU A 56 -7.48 -5.42 9.78
CA LEU A 56 -6.63 -4.90 8.71
C LEU A 56 -6.28 -3.42 8.94
N GLU A 57 -7.20 -2.67 9.52
CA GLU A 57 -7.07 -1.25 9.77
C GLU A 57 -5.90 -0.95 10.71
N GLY A 58 -5.22 0.17 10.49
CA GLY A 58 -4.16 0.66 11.35
C GLY A 58 -2.95 1.15 10.56
N TYR A 59 -1.83 1.31 11.26
CA TYR A 59 -0.57 1.79 10.71
C TYR A 59 0.45 0.66 10.63
N TYR A 60 1.19 0.63 9.53
CA TYR A 60 2.19 -0.37 9.24
C TYR A 60 3.52 0.31 8.91
N HIS A 61 4.62 -0.27 9.38
CA HIS A 61 5.93 -0.04 8.77
C HIS A 61 5.97 -0.83 7.48
N VAL A 62 6.17 -0.16 6.35
CA VAL A 62 6.19 -0.79 5.03
C VAL A 62 7.53 -0.60 4.36
N SER A 63 7.92 -1.58 3.56
CA SER A 63 9.06 -1.48 2.67
C SER A 63 8.78 -2.21 1.37
N TRP A 64 9.21 -1.65 0.25
CA TRP A 64 9.13 -2.30 -1.06
C TRP A 64 10.39 -2.09 -1.87
N ILE A 65 10.49 -2.79 -2.99
CA ILE A 65 11.60 -2.67 -3.93
C ILE A 65 11.03 -2.27 -5.28
N GLU A 66 11.35 -1.07 -5.75
CA GLU A 66 11.01 -0.61 -7.11
C GLU A 66 12.00 -1.14 -8.14
N HIS A 67 11.61 -1.08 -9.42
CA HIS A 67 12.49 -1.49 -10.51
C HIS A 67 13.71 -0.55 -10.60
N GLU A 68 14.92 -1.12 -10.50
CA GLU A 68 16.21 -0.40 -10.56
C GLU A 68 16.51 0.49 -9.34
N GLU A 69 15.65 0.44 -8.31
CA GLU A 69 15.87 1.12 -7.04
C GLU A 69 16.21 0.14 -5.91
N GLY A 70 16.64 0.69 -4.78
CA GLY A 70 16.87 -0.08 -3.55
C GLY A 70 15.58 -0.34 -2.78
N VAL A 71 15.73 -0.78 -1.54
CA VAL A 71 14.61 -0.86 -0.59
C VAL A 71 14.13 0.54 -0.26
N ILE A 72 12.84 0.79 -0.47
CA ILE A 72 12.16 2.04 -0.14
C ILE A 72 11.35 1.83 1.14
N PRO A 73 11.68 2.51 2.25
CA PRO A 73 10.89 2.48 3.48
C PRO A 73 9.75 3.49 3.45
N GLY A 74 8.67 3.22 4.19
CA GLY A 74 7.57 4.15 4.37
C GLY A 74 6.59 3.72 5.45
N ILE A 75 5.47 4.44 5.53
CA ILE A 75 4.31 4.06 6.35
C ILE A 75 3.12 3.74 5.43
N LEU A 76 2.46 2.63 5.73
CA LEU A 76 1.17 2.29 5.15
C LEU A 76 0.08 2.51 6.20
N GLU A 77 -0.88 3.39 5.91
CA GLU A 77 -2.10 3.56 6.69
C GLU A 77 -3.25 2.85 5.97
N VAL A 78 -3.98 2.01 6.70
CA VAL A 78 -5.18 1.35 6.21
C VAL A 78 -6.40 1.76 7.05
N SER A 79 -7.44 2.26 6.41
CA SER A 79 -8.70 2.64 7.06
C SER A 79 -9.91 2.03 6.36
N VAL A 80 -11.03 1.87 7.06
CA VAL A 80 -12.27 1.35 6.45
C VAL A 80 -13.03 2.46 5.74
N ILE A 81 -13.47 2.19 4.51
CA ILE A 81 -14.48 3.00 3.81
C ILE A 81 -15.87 2.38 4.02
N SER A 82 -16.00 1.06 3.86
CA SER A 82 -17.26 0.34 4.08
C SER A 82 -17.01 -1.02 4.72
N LYS A 83 -17.50 -1.22 5.95
CA LYS A 83 -17.40 -2.51 6.65
C LYS A 83 -18.23 -3.60 5.99
N GLU A 84 -19.43 -3.26 5.54
CA GLU A 84 -20.38 -4.18 4.90
C GLU A 84 -19.83 -4.74 3.58
N ASN A 85 -19.16 -3.89 2.79
CA ASN A 85 -18.61 -4.27 1.50
C ASN A 85 -17.12 -4.65 1.55
N PHE A 86 -16.52 -4.65 2.74
CA PHE A 86 -15.08 -4.88 2.96
C PHE A 86 -14.19 -4.01 2.06
N ILE A 87 -14.49 -2.71 2.01
CA ILE A 87 -13.77 -1.70 1.23
C ILE A 87 -12.91 -0.86 2.18
N TYR A 88 -11.64 -0.70 1.81
CA TYR A 88 -10.61 -0.04 2.61
C TYR A 88 -9.89 1.03 1.78
N LYS A 89 -9.39 2.06 2.45
CA LYS A 89 -8.44 3.02 1.89
C LYS A 89 -7.04 2.62 2.33
N PHE A 90 -6.10 2.60 1.40
CA PHE A 90 -4.67 2.42 1.61
C PHE A 90 -3.98 3.74 1.29
N LYS A 91 -3.05 4.17 2.13
CA LYS A 91 -2.28 5.40 1.94
C LYS A 91 -0.83 5.13 2.28
N TRP A 92 0.05 5.30 1.29
CA TRP A 92 1.49 5.14 1.44
C TRP A 92 2.13 6.50 1.57
N THR A 93 2.94 6.66 2.61
CA THR A 93 3.63 7.91 2.91
C THR A 93 5.11 7.66 3.16
N ASP A 94 5.87 8.74 3.19
CA ASP A 94 7.20 8.72 3.80
C ASP A 94 7.14 8.30 5.29
N GLU A 95 8.32 7.97 5.85
CA GLU A 95 8.43 7.48 7.24
C GLU A 95 7.89 8.48 8.28
N ASP A 96 7.99 9.77 7.98
CA ASP A 96 7.50 10.88 8.81
C ASP A 96 6.02 11.22 8.59
N GLN A 97 5.35 10.59 7.60
CA GLN A 97 3.98 10.87 7.19
C GLN A 97 3.70 12.32 6.75
N LYS A 98 4.72 13.01 6.21
CA LYS A 98 4.63 14.38 5.69
C LYS A 98 4.27 14.40 4.21
N GLU A 99 4.64 13.38 3.46
CA GLU A 99 4.39 13.26 2.02
C GLU A 99 3.58 12.00 1.73
N ILE A 100 2.51 12.16 0.95
CA ILE A 100 1.69 11.04 0.48
C ILE A 100 2.15 10.71 -0.94
N TRP A 101 2.81 9.56 -1.10
CA TRP A 101 3.25 9.09 -2.42
C TRP A 101 2.09 8.45 -3.19
N PHE A 102 1.27 7.65 -2.50
CA PHE A 102 0.19 6.91 -3.13
C PHE A 102 -1.07 6.84 -2.27
N GLU A 103 -2.23 6.79 -2.93
CA GLU A 103 -3.50 6.42 -2.33
C GLU A 103 -4.18 5.32 -3.13
N GLY A 104 -4.86 4.40 -2.44
CA GLY A 104 -5.50 3.27 -3.09
C GLY A 104 -6.81 2.85 -2.42
N ILE A 105 -7.65 2.21 -3.20
CA ILE A 105 -8.90 1.60 -2.74
C ILE A 105 -8.77 0.10 -2.85
N GLY A 106 -8.85 -0.56 -1.70
CA GLY A 106 -8.70 -1.99 -1.56
C GLY A 106 -10.01 -2.69 -1.25
N LYS A 107 -10.17 -3.90 -1.78
CA LYS A 107 -11.28 -4.80 -1.42
C LYS A 107 -10.75 -6.14 -0.95
N LYS A 108 -11.38 -6.70 0.08
CA LYS A 108 -11.12 -8.06 0.53
C LYS A 108 -11.61 -9.07 -0.53
N ILE A 109 -10.73 -9.97 -0.95
CA ILE A 109 -10.98 -11.01 -1.95
C ILE A 109 -10.61 -12.38 -1.37
N GLY A 110 -11.57 -13.05 -0.72
CA GLY A 110 -11.29 -14.26 0.06
C GLY A 110 -10.94 -13.94 1.52
N GLU A 111 -10.39 -14.90 2.26
CA GLU A 111 -10.34 -14.80 3.71
C GLU A 111 -9.28 -13.82 4.25
N ASN A 112 -8.11 -13.78 3.62
CA ASN A 112 -6.98 -12.95 4.05
C ASN A 112 -6.28 -12.24 2.88
N HIS A 113 -6.93 -12.14 1.73
CA HIS A 113 -6.36 -11.49 0.54
C HIS A 113 -7.08 -10.19 0.23
N TYR A 114 -6.34 -9.22 -0.30
CA TYR A 114 -6.82 -7.89 -0.63
C TYR A 114 -6.23 -7.46 -1.96
N ALA A 115 -7.05 -6.92 -2.85
CA ALA A 115 -6.61 -6.29 -4.09
C ALA A 115 -6.86 -4.78 -3.99
N VAL A 116 -5.86 -3.98 -4.34
CA VAL A 116 -5.83 -2.54 -4.16
C VAL A 116 -5.45 -1.87 -5.46
N ALA A 117 -6.34 -1.06 -6.03
CA ALA A 117 -6.00 -0.17 -7.13
C ALA A 117 -5.52 1.17 -6.54
N TYR A 118 -4.36 1.66 -6.98
CA TYR A 118 -3.75 2.86 -6.40
C TYR A 118 -3.29 3.88 -7.44
N ILE A 119 -3.24 5.13 -7.00
CA ILE A 119 -2.92 6.32 -7.79
C ILE A 119 -1.70 7.01 -7.21
N ASN A 120 -0.93 7.67 -8.06
CA ASN A 120 0.06 8.65 -7.61
C ASN A 120 -0.67 9.97 -7.28
N VAL A 121 -0.29 10.60 -6.17
CA VAL A 121 -0.91 11.83 -5.63
C VAL A 121 -0.04 13.08 -5.82
N GLU A 122 1.17 12.94 -6.36
CA GLU A 122 2.11 14.03 -6.68
C GLU A 122 1.72 14.87 -7.92
#